data_AF-A0A7Y9RNL3-F1
#
_entry.id   AF-A0A7Y9RNL3-F1
#
_cell.length_a   1.000
_cell.length_b   1.000
_cell.length_c   1.000
_cell.angle_alpha   90.00
_cell.angle_beta   90.00
_cell.angle_gamma   90.00
#
_symmetry.space_group_name_H-M   'P 1'
#
loop_
_entity.id
_entity.type
_entity.pdbx_description
1 polymer ?
#
loop_
_entity_poly.entity_id
_entity_poly.type
_entity_poly.pdbx_seq_one_letter_code
_entity_poly.pdbx_strand_id
1 'polypeptide(L)'
;MWFVTSEQTAGRGRRQRAWIAPRGNLAASILEVMDVAPAVAATLGFAAGLAEEAALEKVSLEAAIRLGPDRPRYALKWPNDVLAGGKKLVGIGLEAEAIGDRLAVVVGIGTNVVAAPEGVPTPAVSLAALGVQISAEELFSALSDAWVEFRGIWDNGSGFAEIRKLWLERAAGLGERVAIHTGTMTLEGIFDTIDDTGCLIVRTAEGRRVPVAAGEVFFGSAASVGAA
;
A
#
# COMPACT_ATOMS: atom_id res chain seq x y z
N MET A 1 0.27 -19.35 -0.10
CA MET A 1 1.25 -19.83 0.90
C MET A 1 2.06 -18.64 1.39
N TRP A 2 2.21 -18.46 2.71
CA TRP A 2 3.00 -17.38 3.30
C TRP A 2 4.47 -17.75 3.47
N PHE A 3 5.33 -16.76 3.27
CA PHE A 3 6.76 -16.74 3.61
C PHE A 3 7.01 -15.52 4.47
N VAL A 4 7.61 -15.71 5.64
CA VAL A 4 7.85 -14.62 6.60
C VAL A 4 9.27 -14.72 7.13
N THR A 5 9.94 -13.58 7.27
CA THR A 5 11.26 -13.50 7.88
C THR A 5 11.33 -12.34 8.87
N SER A 6 12.12 -12.50 9.93
CA SER A 6 12.41 -11.45 10.90
C SER A 6 13.40 -10.41 10.37
N GLU A 7 14.07 -10.69 9.24
CA GLU A 7 15.12 -9.84 8.66
C GLU A 7 15.28 -10.09 7.15
N GLN A 8 15.39 -9.00 6.37
CA GLN A 8 15.74 -9.06 4.94
C GLN A 8 17.08 -8.35 4.71
N THR A 9 18.07 -9.09 4.23
CA THR A 9 19.42 -8.54 3.96
C THR A 9 19.55 -7.86 2.59
N ALA A 10 18.62 -8.16 1.66
CA ALA A 10 18.60 -7.61 0.31
C ALA A 10 17.16 -7.37 -0.17
N GLY A 11 16.34 -6.76 0.70
CA GLY A 11 14.95 -6.42 0.37
C GLY A 11 14.84 -5.50 -0.84
N ARG A 12 13.83 -5.72 -1.68
CA ARG A 12 13.57 -4.92 -2.87
C ARG A 12 12.15 -4.38 -2.84
N GLY A 13 12.03 -3.08 -3.09
CA GLY A 13 10.77 -2.42 -3.42
C GLY A 13 10.60 -2.28 -4.93
N ARG A 14 9.52 -1.57 -5.32
CA ARG A 14 9.23 -1.28 -6.73
C ARG A 14 10.40 -0.60 -7.43
N ARG A 15 10.57 -0.90 -8.73
CA ARG A 15 11.65 -0.37 -9.58
C ARG A 15 13.05 -0.68 -9.02
N GLN A 16 13.22 -1.83 -8.38
CA GLN A 16 14.50 -2.29 -7.81
C GLN A 16 15.10 -1.35 -6.74
N ARG A 17 14.29 -0.45 -6.15
CA ARG A 17 14.73 0.37 -5.02
C ARG A 17 14.97 -0.54 -3.81
N ALA A 18 16.03 -0.28 -3.04
CA ALA A 18 16.28 -1.03 -1.82
C ALA A 18 15.11 -0.86 -0.82
N TRP A 19 14.67 -1.97 -0.23
CA TRP A 19 13.77 -1.98 0.91
C TRP A 19 14.60 -2.24 2.17
N ILE A 20 14.69 -1.22 3.04
CA ILE A 20 15.49 -1.28 4.26
C ILE A 20 14.58 -1.74 5.40
N ALA A 21 14.77 -3.00 5.83
CA ALA A 21 14.00 -3.62 6.90
C ALA A 21 14.96 -4.19 7.96
N PRO A 22 15.32 -3.41 9.00
CA PRO A 22 16.08 -3.93 10.12
C PRO A 22 15.33 -5.07 10.81
N ARG A 23 16.08 -5.90 11.54
CA ARG A 23 15.53 -7.00 12.32
C ARG A 23 14.40 -6.51 13.23
N GLY A 24 13.25 -7.18 13.18
CA GLY A 24 12.05 -6.82 13.94
C GLY A 24 11.01 -6.04 13.13
N ASN A 25 11.34 -5.59 11.91
CA ASN A 25 10.32 -5.19 10.94
C ASN A 25 9.65 -6.43 10.32
N LEU A 26 8.41 -6.29 9.91
CA LEU A 26 7.71 -7.36 9.21
C LEU A 26 8.13 -7.37 7.74
N ALA A 27 8.58 -8.54 7.28
CA ALA A 27 8.72 -8.86 5.87
C ALA A 27 7.98 -10.16 5.58
N ALA A 28 6.81 -10.02 4.95
CA ALA A 28 5.96 -11.13 4.58
C ALA A 28 5.76 -11.18 3.06
N SER A 29 5.55 -12.37 2.52
CA SER A 29 5.16 -12.57 1.14
C SER A 29 4.16 -13.70 1.05
N ILE A 30 3.11 -13.53 0.25
CA ILE A 30 2.16 -14.60 -0.05
C ILE A 30 2.20 -14.95 -1.53
N LEU A 31 2.36 -16.24 -1.81
CA LEU A 31 2.20 -16.81 -3.16
C LEU A 31 0.75 -17.24 -3.38
N GLU A 32 0.16 -16.70 -4.43
CA GLU A 32 -1.17 -17.03 -4.95
C GLU A 32 -1.02 -17.53 -6.39
N VAL A 33 -1.57 -18.70 -6.71
CA VAL A 33 -1.62 -19.22 -8.08
C VAL A 33 -3.06 -19.19 -8.54
N MET A 34 -3.32 -18.40 -9.59
CA MET A 34 -4.67 -18.02 -10.00
C MET A 34 -4.84 -18.09 -11.52
N ASP A 35 -6.08 -18.27 -11.94
CA ASP A 35 -6.49 -18.30 -13.34
C ASP A 35 -7.27 -17.03 -13.67
N VAL A 36 -6.53 -15.92 -13.77
CA VAL A 36 -7.08 -14.60 -14.10
C VAL A 36 -6.10 -13.86 -15.01
N ALA A 37 -6.61 -12.89 -15.77
CA ALA A 37 -5.76 -12.02 -16.57
C ALA A 37 -4.80 -11.19 -15.68
N PRO A 38 -3.58 -10.86 -16.14
CA PRO A 38 -2.62 -10.08 -15.36
C PRO A 38 -3.16 -8.74 -14.85
N ALA A 39 -4.01 -8.06 -15.64
CA ALA A 39 -4.66 -6.81 -15.23
C ALA A 39 -5.61 -7.00 -14.04
N VAL A 40 -6.32 -8.13 -13.99
CA VAL A 40 -7.18 -8.48 -12.85
C VAL A 40 -6.33 -8.80 -11.63
N ALA A 41 -5.27 -9.60 -11.80
CA ALA A 41 -4.34 -9.93 -10.72
C ALA A 41 -3.69 -8.68 -10.08
N ALA A 42 -3.41 -7.64 -10.87
CA ALA A 42 -2.88 -6.38 -10.34
C ALA A 42 -3.80 -5.72 -9.30
N THR A 43 -5.12 -5.96 -9.39
CA THR A 43 -6.10 -5.43 -8.42
C THR A 43 -6.04 -6.11 -7.05
N LEU A 44 -5.36 -7.26 -6.92
CA LEU A 44 -5.12 -7.92 -5.64
C LEU A 44 -4.34 -7.03 -4.67
N GLY A 45 -3.52 -6.10 -5.18
CA GLY A 45 -2.79 -5.14 -4.35
C GLY A 45 -3.70 -4.21 -3.53
N PHE A 46 -4.92 -3.95 -4.01
CA PHE A 46 -5.91 -3.19 -3.26
C PHE A 46 -6.45 -3.98 -2.06
N ALA A 47 -6.71 -5.27 -2.25
CA ALA A 47 -7.11 -6.17 -1.17
C ALA A 47 -5.97 -6.34 -0.15
N ALA A 48 -4.73 -6.42 -0.62
CA ALA A 48 -3.55 -6.43 0.25
C ALA A 48 -3.43 -5.17 1.11
N GLY A 49 -3.65 -4.00 0.51
CA GLY A 49 -3.65 -2.72 1.23
C GLY A 49 -4.73 -2.68 2.31
N LEU A 50 -5.95 -3.11 1.99
CA LEU A 50 -7.05 -3.18 2.96
C LEU A 50 -6.76 -4.17 4.10
N ALA A 51 -6.22 -5.34 3.78
CA ALA A 51 -5.86 -6.33 4.79
C ALA A 51 -4.80 -5.80 5.77
N GLU A 52 -3.76 -5.15 5.25
CA GLU A 52 -2.72 -4.56 6.09
C GLU A 52 -3.27 -3.39 6.92
N GLU A 53 -4.09 -2.50 6.33
CA GLU A 53 -4.70 -1.39 7.07
C GLU A 53 -5.61 -1.89 8.20
N ALA A 54 -6.43 -2.90 7.94
CA ALA A 54 -7.27 -3.51 8.96
C ALA A 54 -6.45 -4.20 10.07
N ALA A 55 -5.34 -4.85 9.70
CA ALA A 55 -4.41 -5.44 10.67
C ALA A 55 -3.76 -4.36 11.55
N LEU A 56 -3.32 -3.24 10.95
CA LEU A 56 -2.76 -2.09 11.65
C LEU A 56 -3.75 -1.47 12.63
N GLU A 57 -5.01 -1.27 12.22
CA GLU A 57 -6.07 -0.80 13.11
C GLU A 57 -6.28 -1.76 14.29
N LYS A 58 -6.34 -3.08 14.03
CA LYS A 58 -6.53 -4.13 15.06
C LYS A 58 -5.40 -4.11 16.11
N VAL A 59 -4.14 -4.08 15.68
CA VAL A 59 -2.99 -4.11 16.60
C VAL A 59 -2.74 -2.77 17.29
N SER A 60 -3.33 -1.68 16.79
CA SER A 60 -3.17 -0.34 17.37
C SER A 60 -4.23 0.03 18.38
N LEU A 61 -5.23 -0.83 18.65
CA LEU A 61 -6.35 -0.51 19.54
C LEU A 61 -5.91 -0.05 20.94
N GLU A 62 -4.96 -0.74 21.57
CA GLU A 62 -4.46 -0.34 22.89
C GLU A 62 -3.75 1.02 22.84
N ALA A 63 -2.90 1.23 21.84
CA ALA A 63 -2.22 2.51 21.63
C ALA A 63 -3.23 3.63 21.36
N ALA A 64 -4.29 3.36 20.59
CA ALA A 64 -5.35 4.31 20.31
C ALA A 64 -6.11 4.74 21.56
N ILE A 65 -6.39 3.82 22.49
CA ILE A 65 -7.01 4.13 23.78
C ILE A 65 -6.07 5.03 24.61
N ARG A 66 -4.78 4.68 24.66
CA ARG A 66 -3.78 5.42 25.45
C ARG A 66 -3.48 6.81 24.90
N LEU A 67 -3.41 6.96 23.57
CA LEU A 67 -3.03 8.20 22.88
C LEU A 67 -4.24 9.09 22.56
N GLY A 68 -5.46 8.55 22.57
CA GLY A 68 -6.68 9.30 22.34
C GLY A 68 -6.66 10.05 20.99
N PRO A 69 -6.77 11.39 20.97
CA PRO A 69 -6.74 12.18 19.73
C PRO A 69 -5.45 12.00 18.91
N ASP A 70 -4.32 11.73 19.58
CA ASP A 70 -3.00 11.57 18.96
C ASP A 70 -2.74 10.14 18.46
N ARG A 71 -3.79 9.29 18.42
CA ARG A 71 -3.69 7.94 17.90
C ARG A 71 -3.17 7.94 16.45
N PRO A 72 -2.40 6.92 16.04
CA PRO A 72 -2.05 6.76 14.64
C PRO A 72 -3.32 6.62 13.78
N ARG A 73 -3.26 7.16 12.57
CA ARG A 73 -4.29 7.01 11.54
C ARG A 73 -3.63 6.47 10.30
N TYR A 74 -4.18 5.38 9.79
CA TYR A 74 -3.65 4.71 8.62
C TYR A 74 -4.44 5.16 7.38
N ALA A 75 -3.73 5.35 6.27
CA ALA A 75 -4.33 5.75 5.01
C ALA A 75 -3.68 5.03 3.84
N LEU A 76 -4.49 4.57 2.89
CA LEU A 76 -4.05 3.83 1.72
C LEU A 76 -3.57 4.82 0.65
N LYS A 77 -2.30 4.73 0.26
CA LYS A 77 -1.72 5.55 -0.80
C LYS A 77 -1.57 4.72 -2.06
N TRP A 78 -2.20 5.18 -3.13
CA TRP A 78 -2.07 4.55 -4.44
C TRP A 78 -0.62 4.66 -4.96
N PRO A 79 -0.08 3.61 -5.59
CA PRO A 79 -0.76 2.34 -5.82
C PRO A 79 -0.65 1.36 -4.65
N ASN A 80 0.45 1.37 -3.90
CA ASN A 80 0.82 0.23 -3.07
C ASN A 80 1.52 0.60 -1.73
N ASP A 81 1.12 1.68 -1.07
CA ASP A 81 1.70 2.07 0.22
C ASP A 81 0.59 2.27 1.27
N VAL A 82 0.92 2.04 2.55
CA VAL A 82 0.11 2.51 3.68
C VAL A 82 0.88 3.61 4.40
N LEU A 83 0.22 4.72 4.68
CA LEU A 83 0.78 5.88 5.37
C LEU A 83 0.27 5.95 6.81
N ALA A 84 1.09 6.52 7.68
CA ALA A 84 0.67 7.02 8.98
C ALA A 84 1.16 8.46 9.16
N GLY A 85 0.25 9.40 9.41
CA GLY A 85 0.58 10.83 9.50
C GLY A 85 1.27 11.39 8.24
N GLY A 86 0.89 10.89 7.05
CA GLY A 86 1.49 11.28 5.77
C GLY A 86 2.87 10.67 5.47
N LYS A 87 3.44 9.90 6.40
CA LYS A 87 4.73 9.21 6.22
C LYS A 87 4.49 7.73 5.88
N LYS A 88 5.36 7.16 5.05
CA LYS A 88 5.27 5.76 4.65
C LYS A 88 5.54 4.81 5.81
N LEU A 89 4.59 3.93 6.07
CA LEU A 89 4.67 2.88 7.10
C LEU A 89 4.84 1.49 6.47
N VAL A 90 4.11 1.24 5.38
CA VAL A 90 4.09 -0.04 4.67
C VAL A 90 4.42 0.17 3.20
N GLY A 91 5.22 -0.73 2.63
CA GLY A 91 5.33 -0.92 1.19
C GLY A 91 4.74 -2.26 0.76
N ILE A 92 3.91 -2.24 -0.28
CA ILE A 92 3.31 -3.43 -0.88
C ILE A 92 3.84 -3.58 -2.32
N GLY A 93 4.23 -4.80 -2.69
CA GLY A 93 4.78 -5.13 -4.00
C GLY A 93 4.08 -6.35 -4.57
N LEU A 94 3.73 -6.29 -5.85
CA LEU A 94 3.20 -7.43 -6.58
C LEU A 94 4.20 -7.79 -7.68
N GLU A 95 4.61 -9.04 -7.71
CA GLU A 95 5.37 -9.65 -8.79
C GLU A 95 4.56 -10.82 -9.33
N ALA A 96 4.55 -11.00 -10.64
CA ALA A 96 3.76 -12.04 -11.27
C ALA A 96 4.54 -12.71 -12.40
N GLU A 97 4.40 -14.03 -12.49
CA GLU A 97 5.01 -14.86 -13.53
C GLU A 97 3.98 -15.87 -14.06
N ALA A 98 3.99 -16.08 -15.37
CA ALA A 98 3.12 -17.09 -15.98
C ALA A 98 3.68 -18.49 -15.68
N ILE A 99 2.82 -19.39 -15.19
CA ILE A 99 3.13 -20.79 -14.95
C ILE A 99 2.11 -21.64 -15.71
N GLY A 100 2.49 -22.08 -16.91
CA GLY A 100 1.55 -22.68 -17.86
C GLY A 100 0.44 -21.69 -18.22
N ASP A 101 -0.81 -22.11 -18.08
CA ASP A 101 -1.98 -21.27 -18.35
C ASP A 101 -2.42 -20.41 -17.15
N ARG A 102 -1.69 -20.48 -16.02
CA ARG A 102 -2.00 -19.74 -14.79
C ARG A 102 -0.99 -18.65 -14.52
N LEU A 103 -1.34 -17.76 -13.58
CA LEU A 103 -0.46 -16.73 -13.07
C LEU A 103 -0.07 -17.05 -11.62
N ALA A 104 1.22 -17.11 -11.34
CA ALA A 104 1.75 -17.08 -9.99
C ALA A 104 2.03 -15.63 -9.60
N VAL A 105 1.36 -15.15 -8.57
CA VAL A 105 1.48 -13.80 -8.05
C VAL A 105 2.07 -13.88 -6.64
N VAL A 106 3.15 -13.15 -6.41
CA VAL A 106 3.73 -12.93 -5.10
C VAL A 106 3.36 -11.53 -4.63
N VAL A 107 2.64 -11.45 -3.52
CA VAL A 107 2.36 -10.18 -2.84
C VAL A 107 3.31 -10.03 -1.67
N GLY A 108 4.31 -9.16 -1.81
CA GLY A 108 5.25 -8.79 -0.75
C GLY A 108 4.70 -7.62 0.07
N ILE A 109 4.71 -7.76 1.39
CA ILE A 109 4.25 -6.74 2.34
C ILE A 109 5.39 -6.50 3.34
N GLY A 110 5.93 -5.29 3.32
CA GLY A 110 6.96 -4.84 4.23
C GLY A 110 6.45 -3.72 5.13
N THR A 111 6.53 -3.91 6.45
CA THR A 111 6.01 -2.95 7.44
C THR A 111 7.10 -2.52 8.41
N ASN A 112 7.24 -1.21 8.57
CA ASN A 112 8.13 -0.62 9.56
C ASN A 112 7.53 -0.80 10.97
N VAL A 113 7.92 -1.86 11.67
CA VAL A 113 7.43 -2.13 13.03
C VAL A 113 8.32 -1.43 14.05
N VAL A 114 9.60 -1.77 14.09
CA VAL A 114 10.54 -1.25 15.09
C VAL A 114 11.23 0.04 14.63
N ALA A 115 11.57 0.14 13.35
CA ALA A 115 12.29 1.29 12.79
C ALA A 115 11.93 1.52 11.33
N ALA A 116 12.14 2.76 10.89
CA ALA A 116 11.97 3.18 9.50
C ALA A 116 13.28 3.80 8.99
N PRO A 117 13.57 3.72 7.69
CA PRO A 117 14.78 4.32 7.14
C PRO A 117 14.74 5.85 7.23
N GLU A 118 15.89 6.44 7.52
CA GLU A 118 16.12 7.88 7.50
C GLU A 118 16.78 8.30 6.18
N GLY A 119 16.73 9.59 5.85
CA GLY A 119 17.39 10.15 4.66
C GLY A 119 16.82 9.66 3.32
N VAL A 120 15.65 9.04 3.31
CA VAL A 120 14.97 8.57 2.10
C VAL A 120 14.10 9.68 1.47
N PRO A 121 13.92 9.69 0.13
CA PRO A 121 13.16 10.74 -0.55
C PRO A 121 11.70 10.87 -0.10
N THR A 122 11.10 9.74 0.31
CA THR A 122 9.74 9.72 0.89
C THR A 122 9.86 9.55 2.40
N PRO A 123 9.37 10.51 3.20
CA PRO A 123 9.37 10.37 4.65
C PRO A 123 8.73 9.06 5.10
N ALA A 124 9.39 8.36 6.03
CA ALA A 124 8.94 7.08 6.57
C ALA A 124 8.72 7.17 8.09
N VAL A 125 7.94 6.24 8.63
CA VAL A 125 7.65 6.11 10.06
C VAL A 125 7.50 4.64 10.43
N SER A 126 7.74 4.30 11.70
CA SER A 126 7.49 2.97 12.26
C SER A 126 6.37 2.96 13.28
N LEU A 127 5.77 1.80 13.51
CA LEU A 127 4.79 1.59 14.59
C LEU A 127 5.34 1.99 15.96
N ALA A 128 6.58 1.60 16.26
CA ALA A 128 7.24 1.96 17.51
C ALA A 128 7.34 3.48 17.70
N ALA A 129 7.65 4.25 16.63
CA ALA A 129 7.70 5.71 16.67
C ALA A 129 6.32 6.36 16.85
N LEU A 130 5.24 5.64 16.51
CA LEU A 130 3.85 6.04 16.75
C LEU A 130 3.34 5.59 18.13
N GLY A 131 4.20 5.00 18.95
CA GLY A 131 3.83 4.46 20.27
C GLY A 131 3.12 3.11 20.22
N VAL A 132 3.01 2.46 19.07
CA VAL A 132 2.43 1.10 18.96
C VAL A 132 3.53 0.10 19.25
N GLN A 133 3.44 -0.60 20.39
CA GLN A 133 4.45 -1.54 20.86
C GLN A 133 3.97 -2.97 20.60
N ILE A 134 4.38 -3.54 19.48
CA ILE A 134 4.03 -4.90 19.06
C ILE A 134 5.25 -5.57 18.42
N SER A 135 5.20 -6.90 18.33
CA SER A 135 6.12 -7.71 17.54
C SER A 135 5.67 -7.81 16.06
N ALA A 136 6.60 -8.19 15.19
CA ALA A 136 6.28 -8.47 13.79
C ALA A 136 5.35 -9.69 13.66
N GLU A 137 5.46 -10.65 14.57
CA GLU A 137 4.63 -11.85 14.65
C GLU A 137 3.17 -11.52 15.00
N GLU A 138 2.94 -10.61 15.94
CA GLU A 138 1.59 -10.12 16.28
C GLU A 138 0.95 -9.40 15.09
N LEU A 139 1.71 -8.54 14.41
CA LEU A 139 1.24 -7.89 13.17
C LEU A 139 0.94 -8.92 12.09
N PHE A 140 1.83 -9.88 11.87
CA PHE A 140 1.64 -10.93 10.86
C PHE A 140 0.39 -11.77 11.13
N SER A 141 0.13 -12.12 12.39
CA SER A 141 -1.08 -12.83 12.78
C SER A 141 -2.33 -12.05 12.38
N ALA A 142 -2.41 -10.76 12.74
CA ALA A 142 -3.51 -9.88 12.36
C ALA A 142 -3.65 -9.71 10.84
N LEU A 143 -2.54 -9.56 10.12
CA LEU A 143 -2.49 -9.50 8.66
C LEU A 143 -3.01 -10.79 8.03
N SER A 144 -2.59 -11.95 8.53
CA SER A 144 -2.99 -13.24 7.97
C SER A 144 -4.48 -13.50 8.13
N ASP A 145 -5.08 -13.07 9.25
CA ASP A 145 -6.53 -13.09 9.46
C ASP A 145 -7.24 -12.16 8.46
N ALA A 146 -6.82 -10.89 8.40
CA ALA A 146 -7.45 -9.88 7.54
C ALA A 146 -7.28 -10.23 6.05
N TRP A 147 -6.18 -10.87 5.68
CA TRP A 147 -5.94 -11.35 4.32
C TRP A 147 -7.05 -12.29 3.87
N VAL A 148 -7.45 -13.27 4.70
CA VAL A 148 -8.52 -14.22 4.35
C VAL A 148 -9.81 -13.49 3.99
N GLU A 149 -10.16 -12.46 4.76
CA GLU A 149 -11.35 -11.63 4.51
C GLU A 149 -11.25 -10.89 3.18
N PHE A 150 -10.23 -10.02 3.00
CA PHE A 150 -10.15 -9.17 1.81
C PHE A 150 -9.79 -9.93 0.54
N ARG A 151 -9.00 -11.01 0.63
CA ARG A 151 -8.78 -11.94 -0.48
C ARG A 151 -10.07 -12.65 -0.88
N GLY A 152 -10.93 -12.97 0.09
CA GLY A 152 -12.25 -13.55 -0.11
C GLY A 152 -13.21 -12.56 -0.77
N ILE A 153 -13.25 -11.31 -0.31
CA ILE A 153 -14.06 -10.24 -0.94
C ILE A 153 -13.58 -9.96 -2.37
N TRP A 154 -12.27 -9.94 -2.61
CA TRP A 154 -11.72 -9.72 -3.94
C TRP A 154 -12.15 -10.79 -4.94
N ASP A 155 -12.25 -12.05 -4.49
CA ASP A 155 -12.77 -13.20 -5.24
C ASP A 155 -12.29 -13.27 -6.70
N ASN A 156 -10.97 -13.39 -6.90
CA ASN A 156 -10.37 -13.48 -8.24
C ASN A 156 -10.74 -12.30 -9.18
N GLY A 157 -11.02 -11.13 -8.58
CA GLY A 157 -11.38 -9.90 -9.27
C GLY A 157 -12.88 -9.65 -9.41
N SER A 158 -13.74 -10.66 -9.17
CA SER A 158 -15.19 -10.51 -9.30
C SER A 158 -15.74 -9.46 -8.31
N GLY A 159 -15.16 -9.39 -7.12
CA GLY A 159 -15.53 -8.45 -6.06
C GLY A 159 -14.69 -7.18 -6.02
N PHE A 160 -13.93 -6.87 -7.07
CA PHE A 160 -13.08 -5.67 -7.09
C PHE A 160 -13.87 -4.37 -6.88
N ALA A 161 -15.13 -4.31 -7.31
CA ALA A 161 -15.98 -3.13 -7.06
C ALA A 161 -16.12 -2.79 -5.56
N GLU A 162 -16.28 -3.80 -4.69
CA GLU A 162 -16.38 -3.60 -3.25
C GLU A 162 -15.00 -3.29 -2.63
N ILE A 163 -13.95 -4.01 -3.05
CA ILE A 163 -12.56 -3.71 -2.66
C ILE A 163 -12.22 -2.25 -2.99
N ARG A 164 -12.53 -1.79 -4.20
CA ARG A 164 -12.30 -0.42 -4.65
C ARG A 164 -13.05 0.59 -3.80
N LYS A 165 -14.33 0.32 -3.47
CA LYS A 165 -15.13 1.19 -2.60
C LYS A 165 -14.50 1.33 -1.22
N LEU A 166 -14.20 0.21 -0.57
CA LEU A 166 -13.56 0.17 0.75
C LEU A 166 -12.19 0.86 0.72
N TRP A 167 -11.42 0.68 -0.36
CA TRP A 167 -10.12 1.31 -0.50
C TRP A 167 -10.25 2.84 -0.62
N LEU A 168 -11.21 3.33 -1.42
CA LEU A 168 -11.45 4.77 -1.59
C LEU A 168 -11.91 5.46 -0.30
N GLU A 169 -12.65 4.77 0.56
CA GLU A 169 -13.04 5.28 1.90
C GLU A 169 -11.83 5.52 2.82
N ARG A 170 -10.71 4.84 2.56
CA ARG A 170 -9.47 4.89 3.34
C ARG A 170 -8.32 5.57 2.59
N ALA A 171 -8.61 6.14 1.41
CA ALA A 171 -7.60 6.65 0.50
C ALA A 171 -6.95 7.94 1.01
N ALA A 172 -5.63 8.00 0.94
CA ALA A 172 -4.89 9.24 1.11
C ALA A 172 -5.11 10.16 -0.12
N GLY A 173 -5.51 11.41 0.15
CA GLY A 173 -5.58 12.48 -0.84
C GLY A 173 -6.76 12.40 -1.81
N LEU A 174 -7.78 11.58 -1.57
CA LEU A 174 -8.99 11.57 -2.39
C LEU A 174 -9.67 12.94 -2.34
N GLY A 175 -9.97 13.51 -3.52
CA GLY A 175 -10.52 14.86 -3.65
C GLY A 175 -9.48 15.99 -3.48
N GLU A 176 -8.22 15.66 -3.17
CA GLU A 176 -7.15 16.64 -2.97
C GLU A 176 -6.28 16.80 -4.23
N ARG A 177 -5.47 17.88 -4.23
CA ARG A 177 -4.46 18.09 -5.28
C ARG A 177 -3.33 17.07 -5.16
N VAL A 178 -3.00 16.46 -6.28
CA VAL A 178 -1.91 15.50 -6.41
C VAL A 178 -1.02 15.84 -7.60
N ALA A 179 0.26 15.48 -7.48
CA ALA A 179 1.16 15.34 -8.62
C ALA A 179 1.57 13.88 -8.76
N ILE A 180 1.57 13.38 -10.00
CA ILE A 180 1.92 11.99 -10.31
C ILE A 180 3.10 11.99 -11.26
N HIS A 181 4.19 11.37 -10.82
CA HIS A 181 5.39 11.20 -11.63
C HIS A 181 5.34 9.86 -12.35
N THR A 182 5.27 9.93 -13.68
CA THR A 182 5.26 8.78 -14.60
C THR A 182 6.48 8.85 -15.50
N GLY A 183 7.61 8.30 -15.04
CA GLY A 183 8.87 8.39 -15.79
C GLY A 183 9.36 9.84 -15.85
N THR A 184 9.34 10.43 -17.05
CA THR A 184 9.77 11.83 -17.31
C THR A 184 8.63 12.84 -17.26
N MET A 185 7.38 12.40 -17.08
CA MET A 185 6.22 13.28 -17.07
C MET A 185 5.66 13.46 -15.66
N THR A 186 5.24 14.69 -15.36
CA THR A 186 4.49 15.03 -14.14
C THR A 186 3.08 15.42 -14.55
N LEU A 187 2.09 14.68 -14.03
CA LEU A 187 0.68 15.01 -14.20
C LEU A 187 0.15 15.62 -12.90
N GLU A 188 -0.37 16.83 -12.98
CA GLU A 188 -1.00 17.51 -11.85
C GLU A 188 -2.52 17.58 -12.02
N GLY A 189 -3.24 17.49 -10.90
CA GLY A 189 -4.68 17.67 -10.87
C GLY A 189 -5.28 17.25 -9.54
N ILE A 190 -6.57 16.91 -9.55
CA ILE A 190 -7.28 16.39 -8.38
C ILE A 190 -7.34 14.87 -8.48
N PHE A 191 -7.00 14.16 -7.39
CA PHE A 191 -7.28 12.73 -7.29
C PHE A 191 -8.81 12.54 -7.21
N ASP A 192 -9.40 12.17 -8.35
CA ASP A 192 -10.85 12.13 -8.50
C ASP A 192 -11.43 10.79 -8.03
N THR A 193 -10.84 9.70 -8.49
CA THR A 193 -11.24 8.34 -8.11
C THR A 193 -10.20 7.33 -8.58
N ILE A 194 -10.44 6.05 -8.31
CA ILE A 194 -9.79 4.93 -8.99
C ILE A 194 -10.82 4.32 -9.93
N ASP A 195 -10.46 3.85 -11.12
CA ASP A 195 -11.44 3.20 -12.01
C ASP A 195 -11.63 1.72 -11.70
N ASP A 196 -12.45 1.04 -12.50
CA ASP A 196 -12.75 -0.39 -12.43
C ASP A 196 -11.56 -1.30 -12.81
N THR A 197 -10.49 -0.72 -13.33
CA THR A 197 -9.24 -1.42 -13.65
C THR A 197 -8.13 -1.17 -12.62
N GLY A 198 -8.37 -0.31 -11.63
CA GLY A 198 -7.39 0.07 -10.61
C GLY A 198 -6.47 1.23 -11.00
N CYS A 199 -6.74 1.93 -12.11
CA CYS A 199 -6.00 3.13 -12.48
C CYS A 199 -6.47 4.32 -11.62
N LEU A 200 -5.53 5.17 -11.21
CA LEU A 200 -5.86 6.43 -10.56
C LEU A 200 -6.36 7.42 -11.61
N ILE A 201 -7.53 8.00 -11.40
CA ILE A 201 -8.13 9.01 -12.26
C ILE A 201 -7.80 10.40 -11.72
N VAL A 202 -7.04 11.17 -12.49
CA VAL A 202 -6.73 12.57 -12.20
C VAL A 202 -7.67 13.47 -12.99
N ARG A 203 -8.36 14.38 -12.32
CA ARG A 203 -9.07 15.49 -12.98
C ARG A 203 -8.13 16.68 -13.13
N THR A 204 -7.79 17.04 -14.36
CA THR A 204 -6.92 18.20 -14.65
C THR A 204 -7.65 19.53 -14.41
N ALA A 205 -6.93 20.65 -14.47
CA ALA A 205 -7.50 21.98 -14.33
C ALA A 205 -8.56 22.29 -15.40
N GLU A 206 -8.42 21.71 -16.60
CA GLU A 206 -9.38 21.82 -17.71
C GLU A 206 -10.58 20.88 -17.56
N GLY A 207 -10.69 20.15 -16.44
CA GLY A 207 -11.79 19.23 -16.14
C GLY A 207 -11.68 17.85 -16.80
N ARG A 208 -10.61 17.57 -17.55
CA ARG A 208 -10.39 16.27 -18.19
C ARG A 208 -10.03 15.20 -17.16
N ARG A 209 -10.64 14.02 -17.27
CA ARG A 209 -10.27 12.82 -16.50
C ARG A 209 -9.17 12.05 -17.24
N VAL A 210 -8.03 11.87 -16.61
CA VAL A 210 -6.87 11.16 -17.16
C VAL A 210 -6.59 9.93 -16.30
N PRO A 211 -6.67 8.70 -16.85
CA PRO A 211 -6.31 7.49 -16.13
C PRO A 211 -4.78 7.34 -16.06
N VAL A 212 -4.29 6.93 -14.89
CA VAL A 212 -2.87 6.63 -14.63
C VAL A 212 -2.74 5.22 -14.09
N ALA A 213 -2.12 4.34 -14.88
CA ALA A 213 -1.93 2.93 -14.53
C ALA A 213 -0.75 2.69 -13.57
N ALA A 214 0.28 3.55 -13.61
CA ALA A 214 1.43 3.45 -12.71
C ALA A 214 2.10 4.80 -12.53
N GLY A 215 2.50 5.13 -11.30
CA GLY A 215 3.24 6.34 -10.99
C GLY A 215 3.63 6.41 -9.52
N GLU A 216 4.29 7.50 -9.15
CA GLU A 216 4.52 7.89 -7.76
C GLU A 216 3.70 9.15 -7.46
N VAL A 217 2.83 9.05 -6.46
CA VAL A 217 1.88 10.13 -6.09
C VAL A 217 2.46 10.97 -4.96
N PHE A 218 2.33 12.29 -5.10
CA PHE A 218 2.75 13.28 -4.12
C PHE A 218 1.56 14.16 -3.75
N PHE A 219 1.44 14.48 -2.46
CA PHE A 219 0.38 15.29 -1.88
C PHE A 219 0.91 16.65 -1.42
N GLY A 220 0.05 17.66 -1.35
CA GLY A 220 0.39 18.97 -0.76
C GLY A 220 1.54 19.69 -1.47
N SER A 221 2.41 20.37 -0.71
CA SER A 221 3.56 21.12 -1.27
C SER A 221 4.56 20.23 -2.01
N ALA A 222 4.64 18.94 -1.68
CA ALA A 222 5.47 17.98 -2.42
C ALA A 222 4.96 17.75 -3.85
N ALA A 223 3.70 18.07 -4.14
CA ALA A 223 3.20 18.12 -5.51
C ALA A 223 3.88 19.23 -6.34
N SER A 224 4.30 20.33 -5.70
CA SER A 224 4.89 21.50 -6.34
C SER A 224 6.41 21.40 -6.55
N VAL A 225 7.09 20.48 -5.85
CA VAL A 225 8.55 20.34 -5.87
C VAL A 225 9.03 19.43 -7.01
N GLY A 226 8.13 18.67 -7.64
CA GLY A 226 8.42 17.83 -8.81
C GLY A 226 8.65 18.59 -10.13
N ALA A 227 8.67 19.93 -10.08
CA ALA A 227 8.83 20.82 -11.23
C ALA A 227 10.20 21.52 -11.28
N ALA A 228 11.17 21.12 -10.44
CA ALA A 228 12.51 21.70 -10.39
C ALA A 228 13.59 20.73 -10.92
#